data_AF-A0A1X9LRF9-F1
#
_entry.id   AF-A0A1X9LRF9-F1
#
_cell.length_a   1.000
_cell.length_b   1.000
_cell.length_c   1.000
_cell.angle_alpha   90.00
_cell.angle_beta   90.00
_cell.angle_gamma   90.00
#
_symmetry.space_group_name_H-M   'P 1'
#
loop_
_entity.id
_entity.type
_entity.pdbx_description
1 polymer ?
#
loop_
_entity_poly.entity_id
_entity_poly.type
_entity_poly.pdbx_seq_one_letter_code
_entity_poly.pdbx_strand_id
1 'polypeptide(L)'
;MGSRNVRRLDKWAKEQLDEMGFPAVIAPGELHAMIEERFGKGISISPADGSVIPNTTVSAKGARIVSPARDFEWYQNHECNHEYCHLLLGHNLAKATEEALAEVTPDLPLGKVLEAVTVYYRCDLDSIEEQQVEALADELSLRQQRGLRPARATSGFEKALTDG
;
A
#
# COMPACT_ATOMS: atom_id res chain seq x y z
N MET A 1 -6.51 24.96 10.64
CA MET A 1 -6.57 24.84 9.16
C MET A 1 -6.42 23.38 8.65
N GLY A 2 -5.98 22.40 9.45
CA GLY A 2 -5.73 21.02 8.97
C GLY A 2 -6.95 20.14 8.62
N SER A 3 -8.09 20.28 9.30
CA SER A 3 -9.23 19.36 9.09
C SER A 3 -9.92 19.46 7.73
N ARG A 4 -9.76 20.58 7.01
CA ARG A 4 -10.30 20.78 5.67
C ARG A 4 -9.45 20.13 4.58
N ASN A 5 -8.13 20.04 4.79
CA ASN A 5 -7.22 19.38 3.85
C ASN A 5 -7.32 17.85 3.95
N VAL A 6 -7.40 17.31 5.17
CA VAL A 6 -7.59 15.86 5.41
C VAL A 6 -8.88 15.35 4.74
N ARG A 7 -10.03 15.99 5.02
CA ARG A 7 -11.31 15.61 4.38
C ARG A 7 -11.30 15.72 2.85
N ARG A 8 -10.45 16.58 2.28
CA ARG A 8 -10.30 16.73 0.84
C ARG A 8 -9.50 15.56 0.26
N LEU A 9 -8.44 15.13 0.96
CA LEU A 9 -7.63 13.97 0.57
C LEU A 9 -8.40 12.67 0.72
N ASP A 10 -9.16 12.46 1.80
CA ASP A 10 -10.00 11.26 1.97
C ASP A 10 -11.00 11.10 0.83
N LYS A 11 -11.68 12.21 0.49
CA LYS A 11 -12.64 12.24 -0.61
C LYS A 11 -11.95 11.93 -1.93
N TRP A 12 -10.82 12.58 -2.19
CA TRP A 12 -10.02 12.36 -3.40
C TRP A 12 -9.57 10.90 -3.49
N ALA A 13 -9.04 10.30 -2.42
CA ALA A 13 -8.57 8.93 -2.41
C ALA A 13 -9.69 7.94 -2.72
N LYS A 14 -10.88 8.16 -2.15
CA LYS A 14 -12.06 7.35 -2.47
C LYS A 14 -12.45 7.47 -3.95
N GLU A 15 -12.53 8.70 -4.47
CA GLU A 15 -12.86 8.95 -5.87
C GLU A 15 -11.82 8.32 -6.81
N GLN A 16 -10.53 8.41 -6.48
CA GLN A 16 -9.46 7.79 -7.26
C GLN A 16 -9.54 6.27 -7.28
N LEU A 17 -9.76 5.62 -6.13
CA LEU A 17 -9.92 4.17 -6.10
C LEU A 17 -11.16 3.71 -6.86
N ASP A 18 -12.25 4.48 -6.81
CA ASP A 18 -13.48 4.21 -7.57
C ASP A 18 -13.25 4.39 -9.08
N GLU A 19 -12.57 5.46 -9.51
CA GLU A 19 -12.17 5.71 -10.91
C GLU A 19 -11.23 4.62 -11.44
N MET A 20 -10.32 4.15 -10.57
CA MET A 20 -9.47 3.01 -10.85
C MET A 20 -10.25 1.69 -10.90
N GLY A 21 -11.50 1.62 -10.42
CA GLY A 21 -12.30 0.42 -10.44
C GLY A 21 -12.00 -0.57 -9.31
N PHE A 22 -11.36 -0.12 -8.23
CA PHE A 22 -11.22 -0.95 -7.03
C PHE A 22 -12.58 -1.11 -6.33
N PRO A 23 -12.92 -2.32 -5.85
CA PRO A 23 -14.17 -2.56 -5.13
C PRO A 23 -14.16 -1.88 -3.75
N ALA A 24 -15.35 -1.56 -3.24
CA ALA A 24 -15.53 -0.91 -1.93
C ALA A 24 -15.20 -1.83 -0.72
N VAL A 25 -15.07 -3.13 -1.00
CA VAL A 25 -14.61 -4.18 -0.09
C VAL A 25 -13.64 -5.04 -0.89
N ILE A 26 -12.44 -5.27 -0.37
CA ILE A 26 -11.39 -6.01 -1.10
C ILE A 26 -10.61 -6.91 -0.16
N ALA A 27 -10.39 -8.17 -0.54
CA ALA A 27 -9.51 -9.04 0.22
C ALA A 27 -8.03 -8.66 -0.03
N PRO A 28 -7.11 -8.83 0.93
CA PRO A 28 -5.69 -8.51 0.71
C PRO A 28 -5.06 -9.20 -0.51
N GLY A 29 -5.38 -10.49 -0.74
CA GLY A 29 -4.90 -11.22 -1.92
C GLY A 29 -5.50 -10.74 -3.24
N GLU A 30 -6.74 -10.25 -3.23
CA GLU A 30 -7.39 -9.66 -4.40
C GLU A 30 -6.76 -8.30 -4.75
N LEU A 31 -6.50 -7.47 -3.73
CA LEU A 31 -5.80 -6.20 -3.89
C LEU A 31 -4.44 -6.39 -4.57
N HIS A 32 -3.64 -7.35 -4.08
CA HIS A 32 -2.34 -7.69 -4.66
C HIS A 32 -2.46 -8.01 -6.15
N ALA A 33 -3.37 -8.92 -6.52
CA ALA A 33 -3.57 -9.34 -7.92
C ALA A 33 -4.00 -8.17 -8.82
N MET A 34 -4.91 -7.32 -8.34
CA MET A 34 -5.38 -6.15 -9.11
C MET A 34 -4.26 -5.13 -9.36
N ILE A 35 -3.37 -4.94 -8.39
CA ILE A 35 -2.25 -4.02 -8.53
C ILE A 35 -1.16 -4.62 -9.42
N GLU A 36 -0.87 -5.91 -9.28
CA GLU A 36 0.07 -6.63 -10.15
C GLU A 36 -0.37 -6.59 -11.61
N GLU A 37 -1.66 -6.83 -11.87
CA GLU A 37 -2.27 -6.71 -13.20
C GLU A 37 -2.09 -5.30 -13.77
N ARG A 38 -2.39 -4.27 -12.98
CA ARG A 38 -2.30 -2.87 -13.42
C ARG A 38 -0.86 -2.40 -13.62
N PHE A 39 0.04 -2.83 -12.76
CA PHE A 39 1.47 -2.56 -12.86
C PHE A 39 2.08 -3.27 -14.08
N GLY A 40 1.47 -4.38 -14.53
CA GLY A 40 1.86 -5.12 -15.72
C GLY A 40 3.13 -5.96 -15.55
N LYS A 41 3.61 -6.14 -14.31
CA LYS A 41 4.77 -6.96 -13.96
C LYS A 41 4.58 -7.59 -12.58
N GLY A 42 5.38 -8.60 -12.29
CA GLY A 42 5.33 -9.28 -11.00
C GLY A 42 5.65 -8.36 -9.81
N ILE A 43 4.94 -8.53 -8.70
CA ILE A 43 5.24 -7.82 -7.44
C ILE A 43 5.57 -8.83 -6.35
N SER A 44 6.76 -8.70 -5.76
CA SER A 44 7.19 -9.53 -4.64
C SER A 44 7.17 -8.74 -3.33
N ILE A 45 6.78 -9.38 -2.23
CA ILE A 45 6.84 -8.80 -0.89
C ILE A 45 7.85 -9.59 -0.07
N SER A 46 8.79 -8.91 0.58
CA SER A 46 9.76 -9.52 1.49
C SER A 46 9.67 -8.86 2.86
N PRO A 47 9.74 -9.61 3.97
CA PRO A 47 9.85 -9.00 5.29
C PRO A 47 11.21 -8.29 5.44
N ALA A 48 11.22 -7.14 6.09
CA ALA A 48 12.41 -6.50 6.63
C ALA A 48 12.99 -7.35 7.77
N ASP A 49 14.28 -7.18 8.04
CA ASP A 49 14.96 -7.80 9.18
C ASP A 49 14.92 -6.92 10.46
N GLY A 50 14.11 -5.86 10.45
CA GLY A 50 13.97 -4.91 11.55
C GLY A 50 14.94 -3.73 11.48
N SER A 51 15.93 -3.75 10.57
CA SER A 51 16.86 -2.64 10.34
C SER A 51 16.46 -1.74 9.16
N VAL A 52 15.53 -2.21 8.31
CA VAL A 52 15.12 -1.56 7.06
C VAL A 52 13.75 -0.91 7.20
N ILE A 53 13.66 0.36 6.78
CA ILE A 53 12.39 1.10 6.65
C ILE A 53 11.60 0.51 5.47
N PRO A 54 10.26 0.36 5.56
CA PRO A 54 9.44 -0.07 4.42
C PRO A 54 9.74 0.76 3.17
N ASN A 55 9.82 0.08 2.02
CA ASN A 55 10.14 0.72 0.74
C ASN A 55 9.76 -0.16 -0.45
N THR A 56 9.70 0.47 -1.63
CA THR A 56 9.55 -0.21 -2.91
C THR A 56 10.73 0.03 -3.83
N THR A 57 11.18 -1.04 -4.49
CA THR A 57 12.12 -1.01 -5.61
C THR A 57 11.45 -1.52 -6.88
N VAL A 58 11.68 -0.84 -8.01
CA VAL A 58 11.17 -1.27 -9.33
C VAL A 58 12.32 -1.55 -10.27
N SER A 59 12.21 -2.68 -10.94
CA SER A 59 13.19 -3.22 -11.89
C SER A 59 12.58 -3.50 -13.26
N ALA A 60 13.43 -3.89 -14.21
CA ALA A 60 12.97 -4.47 -15.46
C ALA A 60 12.09 -5.72 -15.24
N LYS A 61 12.36 -6.51 -14.18
CA LYS A 61 11.71 -7.79 -13.88
C LYS A 61 10.42 -7.67 -13.08
N GLY A 62 10.15 -6.53 -12.46
CA GLY A 62 9.01 -6.33 -11.56
C GLY A 62 9.33 -5.43 -10.38
N ALA A 63 8.43 -5.40 -9.41
CA ALA A 63 8.60 -4.64 -8.17
C ALA A 63 8.92 -5.55 -6.98
N ARG A 64 9.64 -5.01 -6.01
CA ARG A 64 9.84 -5.62 -4.70
C ARG A 64 9.50 -4.61 -3.62
N ILE A 65 8.56 -5.00 -2.78
CA ILE A 65 8.14 -4.28 -1.58
C ILE A 65 8.84 -4.92 -0.37
N VAL A 66 9.49 -4.10 0.43
CA VAL A 66 10.03 -4.51 1.73
C VAL A 66 9.01 -4.10 2.79
N SER A 67 8.40 -5.11 3.43
CA SER A 67 7.39 -4.92 4.47
C SER A 67 8.05 -4.80 5.85
N PRO A 68 7.55 -3.99 6.79
CA PRO A 68 8.18 -3.84 8.10
C PRO A 68 8.15 -5.13 8.92
N ALA A 69 9.22 -5.42 9.67
CA ALA A 69 9.35 -6.60 10.53
C ALA A 69 8.46 -6.60 11.80
N ARG A 70 7.52 -5.65 11.92
CA ARG A 70 6.83 -5.38 13.20
C ARG A 70 5.69 -6.36 13.50
N ASP A 71 5.47 -6.66 14.78
CA ASP A 71 4.49 -7.65 15.26
C ASP A 71 3.00 -7.35 14.99
N PHE A 72 2.67 -6.20 14.39
CA PHE A 72 1.29 -5.78 14.17
C PHE A 72 0.87 -5.96 12.70
N GLU A 73 0.04 -6.98 12.45
CA GLU A 73 -0.49 -7.30 11.11
C GLU A 73 -1.16 -6.11 10.42
N TRP A 74 -1.92 -5.29 11.17
CA TRP A 74 -2.57 -4.11 10.62
C TRP A 74 -1.58 -3.07 10.08
N TYR A 75 -0.44 -2.91 10.76
CA TYR A 75 0.59 -1.95 10.39
C TYR A 75 1.36 -2.45 9.16
N GLN A 76 1.74 -3.73 9.15
CA GLN A 76 2.37 -4.36 7.99
C GLN A 76 1.50 -4.26 6.74
N ASN A 77 0.19 -4.49 6.89
CA ASN A 77 -0.75 -4.40 5.78
C ASN A 77 -0.91 -2.96 5.27
N HIS A 78 -1.00 -1.99 6.17
CA HIS A 78 -1.07 -0.57 5.79
C HIS A 78 0.19 -0.13 5.04
N GLU A 79 1.37 -0.49 5.52
CA GLU A 79 2.65 -0.16 4.89
C GLU A 79 2.80 -0.83 3.53
N CYS A 80 2.35 -2.08 3.37
CA CYS A 80 2.27 -2.70 2.04
C CYS A 80 1.29 -1.96 1.11
N ASN A 81 0.15 -1.50 1.62
CA ASN A 81 -0.81 -0.70 0.85
C ASN A 81 -0.22 0.65 0.43
N HIS A 82 0.54 1.30 1.30
CA HIS A 82 1.28 2.52 1.01
C HIS A 82 2.23 2.32 -0.18
N GLU A 83 3.05 1.27 -0.11
CA GLU A 83 3.99 0.92 -1.17
C GLU A 83 3.29 0.56 -2.50
N TYR A 84 2.13 -0.08 -2.43
CA TYR A 84 1.28 -0.26 -3.59
C TYR A 84 0.79 1.06 -4.20
N CYS A 85 0.44 2.03 -3.37
CA CYS A 85 -0.04 3.32 -3.84
C CYS A 85 1.07 4.11 -4.56
N HIS A 86 2.34 3.95 -4.18
CA HIS A 86 3.47 4.43 -4.98
C HIS A 86 3.51 3.82 -6.38
N LEU A 87 3.32 2.50 -6.49
CA LEU A 87 3.27 1.81 -7.79
C LEU A 87 2.08 2.27 -8.64
N LEU A 88 0.92 2.48 -8.03
CA LEU A 88 -0.30 2.90 -8.72
C LEU A 88 -0.22 4.35 -9.25
N LEU A 89 0.33 5.25 -8.44
CA LEU A 89 0.41 6.68 -8.78
C LEU A 89 1.65 7.02 -9.61
N GLY A 90 2.69 6.18 -9.57
CA GLY A 90 3.98 6.48 -10.20
C GLY A 90 4.68 7.71 -9.59
N HIS A 91 4.29 8.11 -8.38
CA HIS A 91 4.80 9.29 -7.69
C HIS A 91 6.19 9.06 -7.10
N ASN A 92 7.03 10.10 -7.10
CA ASN A 92 8.33 10.11 -6.43
C ASN A 92 9.33 9.06 -6.99
N LEU A 93 9.49 9.06 -8.31
CA LEU A 93 10.51 8.27 -9.03
C LEU A 93 11.93 8.77 -8.69
N ALA A 94 12.46 8.46 -7.50
CA ALA A 94 13.87 8.70 -7.25
C ALA A 94 14.69 7.67 -8.04
N LYS A 95 15.67 8.15 -8.81
CA LYS A 95 16.71 7.26 -9.34
C LYS A 95 17.49 6.75 -8.15
N ALA A 96 17.54 5.44 -8.02
CA ALA A 96 18.19 4.79 -6.90
C ALA A 96 19.67 5.23 -6.83
N THR A 97 20.09 5.78 -5.69
CA THR A 97 21.51 6.10 -5.45
C THR A 97 22.22 4.86 -4.93
N GLU A 98 23.55 4.84 -5.07
CA GLU A 98 24.40 3.75 -4.60
C GLU A 98 24.19 3.45 -3.11
N GLU A 99 24.11 4.49 -2.29
CA GLU A 99 23.89 4.37 -0.84
C GLU A 99 22.50 3.83 -0.50
N ALA A 100 21.46 4.31 -1.20
CA ALA A 100 20.09 3.88 -0.96
C ALA A 100 19.87 2.41 -1.33
N LEU A 101 20.53 1.95 -2.40
CA LEU A 101 20.49 0.55 -2.83
C LEU A 101 21.27 -0.38 -1.89
N ALA A 102 22.40 0.07 -1.35
CA ALA A 102 23.19 -0.70 -0.41
C ALA A 102 22.44 -0.99 0.90
N GLU A 103 21.57 -0.07 1.35
CA GLU A 103 20.76 -0.23 2.56
C GLU A 103 19.69 -1.33 2.41
N VAL A 104 19.07 -1.44 1.23
CA VAL A 104 17.95 -2.37 0.98
C VAL A 104 18.37 -3.69 0.36
N THR A 105 19.59 -3.77 -0.18
CA THR A 105 20.18 -4.99 -0.75
C THR A 105 21.61 -5.21 -0.26
N PRO A 106 21.84 -5.28 1.07
CA PRO A 106 23.19 -5.34 1.64
C PRO A 106 24.01 -6.55 1.18
N ASP A 107 23.32 -7.62 0.78
CA ASP A 107 23.94 -8.88 0.36
C ASP A 107 24.19 -9.01 -1.15
N LEU A 108 23.80 -8.01 -1.95
CA LEU A 108 23.96 -8.04 -3.41
C LEU A 108 25.07 -7.10 -3.89
N PRO A 109 25.92 -7.53 -4.84
CA PRO A 109 26.90 -6.64 -5.45
C PRO A 109 26.18 -5.44 -6.10
N LEU A 110 26.50 -4.24 -5.64
CA LEU A 110 25.83 -3.00 -6.04
C LEU A 110 25.73 -2.80 -7.55
N GLY A 111 26.75 -3.20 -8.31
CA GLY A 111 26.73 -3.15 -9.77
C GLY A 111 25.61 -4.00 -10.39
N LYS A 112 25.31 -5.17 -9.83
CA LYS A 112 24.17 -6.01 -10.26
C LYS A 112 22.82 -5.44 -9.83
N VAL A 113 22.80 -4.72 -8.71
CA VAL A 113 21.59 -4.05 -8.21
C VAL A 113 21.26 -2.86 -9.09
N LEU A 114 22.24 -2.03 -9.47
CA LEU A 114 22.06 -0.90 -10.37
C LEU A 114 21.61 -1.32 -11.78
N GLU A 115 22.11 -2.44 -12.29
CA GLU A 115 21.64 -3.02 -13.56
C GLU A 115 20.18 -3.50 -13.49
N ALA A 116 19.73 -3.90 -12.29
CA ALA A 116 18.40 -4.44 -12.09
C ALA A 116 17.37 -3.36 -11.72
N VAL A 117 17.71 -2.46 -10.80
CA VAL A 117 16.79 -1.49 -10.18
C VAL A 117 16.82 -0.19 -10.97
N THR A 118 15.67 0.16 -11.53
CA THR A 118 15.49 1.37 -12.33
C THR A 118 14.90 2.52 -11.54
N VAL A 119 14.21 2.23 -10.43
CA VAL A 119 13.55 3.23 -9.55
C VAL A 119 13.55 2.74 -8.10
N TYR A 120 13.82 3.65 -7.17
CA TYR A 120 13.67 3.45 -5.73
C TYR A 120 12.74 4.53 -5.17
N TYR A 121 11.75 4.15 -4.37
CA TYR A 121 10.85 5.11 -3.73
C TYR A 121 11.34 5.38 -2.31
N ARG A 122 11.64 6.66 -2.01
CA ARG A 122 11.98 7.12 -0.66
C ARG A 122 11.19 8.37 -0.35
N CYS A 123 10.52 8.37 0.79
CA CYS A 123 9.54 9.38 1.12
C CYS A 123 10.15 10.63 1.73
N ASP A 124 9.78 11.79 1.18
CA ASP A 124 9.74 13.03 1.93
C ASP A 124 8.33 13.12 2.52
N LEU A 125 8.22 12.89 3.84
CA LEU A 125 6.94 12.72 4.54
C LEU A 125 6.01 13.93 4.44
N ASP A 126 6.56 15.10 4.13
CA ASP A 126 5.79 16.35 4.02
C ASP A 126 5.34 16.66 2.58
N SER A 127 5.74 15.84 1.58
CA SER A 127 5.38 16.04 0.18
C SER A 127 3.88 15.81 -0.08
N ILE A 128 3.32 16.48 -1.10
CA ILE A 128 1.91 16.28 -1.46
C ILE A 128 1.69 14.89 -2.06
N GLU A 129 2.71 14.38 -2.74
CA GLU A 129 2.76 13.03 -3.30
C GLU A 129 2.64 11.99 -2.20
N GLU A 130 3.37 12.15 -1.10
CA GLU A 130 3.27 11.26 0.05
C GLU A 130 1.91 11.33 0.73
N GLN A 131 1.38 12.53 0.93
CA GLN A 131 0.04 12.71 1.51
C GLN A 131 -1.06 12.06 0.65
N GLN A 132 -0.86 12.01 -0.67
CA GLN A 132 -1.75 11.30 -1.58
C GLN A 132 -1.62 9.79 -1.49
N VAL A 133 -0.39 9.28 -1.38
CA VAL A 133 -0.09 7.85 -1.18
C VAL A 133 -0.70 7.37 0.13
N GLU A 134 -0.49 8.11 1.22
CA GLU A 134 -1.07 7.84 2.54
C GLU A 134 -2.60 7.81 2.51
N ALA A 135 -3.23 8.80 1.90
CA ALA A 135 -4.69 8.85 1.83
C ALA A 135 -5.28 7.65 1.05
N LEU A 136 -4.60 7.17 0.00
CA LEU A 136 -5.00 5.96 -0.71
C LEU A 136 -4.76 4.70 0.13
N ALA A 137 -3.62 4.61 0.82
CA ALA A 137 -3.28 3.49 1.69
C ALA A 137 -4.31 3.33 2.82
N ASP A 138 -4.74 4.44 3.41
CA ASP A 138 -5.81 4.49 4.41
C ASP A 138 -7.14 3.98 3.86
N GLU A 139 -7.60 4.47 2.71
CA GLU A 139 -8.87 4.00 2.14
C GLU A 139 -8.80 2.53 1.68
N LEU A 140 -7.66 2.05 1.15
CA LEU A 140 -7.46 0.62 0.86
C LEU A 140 -7.53 -0.22 2.13
N SER A 141 -6.86 0.22 3.19
CA SER A 141 -6.90 -0.44 4.50
C SER A 141 -8.32 -0.49 5.06
N LEU A 142 -9.10 0.59 4.90
CA LEU A 142 -10.51 0.63 5.27
C LEU A 142 -11.36 -0.34 4.43
N ARG A 143 -11.15 -0.43 3.12
CA ARG A 143 -11.85 -1.38 2.24
C ARG A 143 -11.56 -2.83 2.62
N GLN A 144 -10.32 -3.15 3.01
CA GLN A 144 -9.95 -4.48 3.52
C GLN A 144 -10.61 -4.77 4.88
N GLN A 145 -10.57 -3.80 5.81
CA GLN A 145 -11.23 -3.94 7.11
C GLN A 145 -12.75 -4.13 6.99
N ARG A 146 -13.40 -3.49 6.01
CA ARG A 146 -14.84 -3.71 5.73
C ARG A 146 -15.14 -5.16 5.36
N GLY A 147 -14.21 -5.85 4.68
CA GLY A 147 -14.34 -7.27 4.34
C GLY A 147 -14.09 -8.23 5.51
N LEU A 148 -13.34 -7.77 6.53
CA LEU A 148 -13.09 -8.53 7.75
C LEU A 148 -14.20 -8.37 8.80
N ARG A 149 -15.05 -7.35 8.68
CA ARG A 149 -16.22 -7.23 9.55
C ARG A 149 -17.23 -8.32 9.18
N PRO A 150 -17.72 -9.14 10.13
CA PRO A 150 -18.81 -10.05 9.83
C PRO A 150 -19.96 -9.22 9.27
N ALA A 151 -20.51 -9.65 8.13
CA ALA A 151 -21.77 -9.13 7.63
C ALA A 151 -22.70 -9.05 8.84
N ARG A 152 -23.16 -7.83 9.17
CA ARG A 152 -24.05 -7.59 10.30
C ARG A 152 -25.08 -8.71 10.26
N ALA A 153 -25.06 -9.59 11.25
CA ALA A 153 -26.01 -10.67 11.31
C ALA A 153 -27.39 -10.00 11.34
N THR A 154 -28.09 -10.01 10.21
CA THR A 154 -29.52 -9.80 10.15
C THR A 154 -30.17 -11.06 10.71
N SER A 155 -29.81 -11.43 11.94
CA SER A 155 -30.37 -12.54 12.68
C SER A 155 -31.39 -11.98 13.66
N GLY A 156 -32.65 -11.93 13.22
CA GLY A 156 -33.78 -12.44 13.99
C GLY A 156 -34.11 -11.88 15.37
N PHE A 157 -33.48 -10.81 15.86
CA PHE A 157 -33.78 -10.28 17.21
C PHE A 157 -34.93 -9.27 17.28
N GLU A 158 -35.38 -8.71 16.14
CA GLU A 158 -36.49 -7.73 16.13
C GLU A 158 -37.89 -8.36 15.94
N LYS A 159 -38.00 -9.69 15.78
CA LYS A 159 -39.32 -10.36 15.72
C LYS A 159 -39.81 -10.95 17.05
N ALA A 160 -39.03 -10.81 18.13
CA ALA A 160 -39.37 -11.36 19.44
C ALA A 160 -39.84 -10.29 20.46
N LEU A 161 -39.99 -9.03 20.06
CA LEU A 161 -40.42 -7.93 20.94
C LEU A 161 -41.76 -7.29 20.53
N THR A 162 -42.48 -7.87 19.57
CA THR A 162 -43.84 -7.41 19.21
C THR A 162 -44.94 -8.43 19.49
N ASP A 163 -44.61 -9.68 19.85
CA ASP A 163 -45.59 -10.74 20.14
C ASP A 163 -45.42 -11.37 21.54
N GLY A 164 -44.96 -10.59 22.53
CA GLY A 164 -44.84 -11.01 23.94
C GLY A 164 -45.56 -10.08 24.88
#